data_AF-A0A8S2QRE0-F1
#
_entry.id   AF-A0A8S2QRE0-F1
#
_cell.length_a   1.000
_cell.length_b   1.000
_cell.length_c   1.000
_cell.angle_alpha   90.00
_cell.angle_beta   90.00
_cell.angle_gamma   90.00
#
_symmetry.space_group_name_H-M   'P 1'
#
loop_
_entity.id
_entity.type
_entity.pdbx_description
1 polymer ?
#
loop_
_entity_poly.entity_id
_entity_poly.type
_entity_poly.pdbx_seq_one_letter_code
_entity_poly.pdbx_strand_id
1 'polypeptide(L)'
;LGIVYTAGWSTYAEFYCFSRQFEGHLGNLRLKSIVDIINDRPLIGEKGRTVNSLYIRARFVYNTLNNFIASVDPMITDEHVENSSPVSSGESNSQVILTSQEKANLAADARCIWAIMKDVRDTRVLMTHDGYLKLYQLSKPQIHLYDCLFVDEAQDLTPAVTDIINSQRVSKILVGDKHQQIYAFRGAVNAMTKIESTVTYYLTKSFRFGFDIAFISNLILQKLCNEKKYLIGNNKSSCLDGRSASIDTVTKDQKAYLFRTNYNLFNCAVQLIIEKGLKHVCFVGGKEAMGFEKILDIFFLWLDPEERRKKNYQIKDPQLQAFSSFKTFEKFSQDVADAELLGKIKLVQYHGHSIIEKIKQLQEKSCTDISQAKIILSTAHKAKGLEFPIVILADDFLPRSSDSPLEQISLDEHRENLNILYVAATRATKELILNMDLFYLLYKMCREPFYDLSYSSNMEKCASCTIESNTSTNGTNKEILLKVKSIQLSCNTTTAGEYSPLPVCLKHLPESFVSMVQLYQNV
;
A
#
# COMPACT_ATOMS: atom_id res chain seq x y z
N LEU A 1 14.07 2.58 3.57
CA LEU A 1 15.38 3.25 3.44
C LEU A 1 15.56 3.64 1.98
N GLY A 2 15.16 4.86 1.60
CA GLY A 2 15.26 5.36 0.22
C GLY A 2 15.53 6.88 0.13
N ILE A 3 15.62 7.59 1.26
CA ILE A 3 15.67 9.06 1.28
C ILE A 3 17.13 9.59 1.22
N VAL A 4 18.15 8.72 1.27
CA VAL A 4 19.55 9.14 1.17
C VAL A 4 20.31 8.19 0.25
N TYR A 5 20.01 8.23 -1.05
CA TYR A 5 20.94 7.73 -2.05
C TYR A 5 21.55 8.95 -2.75
N THR A 6 22.88 9.04 -2.64
CA THR A 6 23.76 10.08 -3.24
C THR A 6 23.76 11.45 -2.55
N ALA A 7 24.16 11.49 -1.28
CA ALA A 7 24.87 12.66 -0.74
C ALA A 7 26.33 12.26 -0.51
N GLY A 8 27.26 13.17 -0.78
CA GLY A 8 28.69 12.96 -0.56
C GLY A 8 29.03 12.53 0.88
N TRP A 9 30.27 12.09 1.08
CA TRP A 9 30.72 11.44 2.31
C TRP A 9 30.53 12.27 3.59
N SER A 10 30.44 13.61 3.53
CA SER A 10 30.42 14.49 4.70
C SER A 10 29.06 14.62 5.39
N THR A 11 27.96 14.81 4.66
CA THR A 11 26.61 14.82 5.26
C THR A 11 26.12 13.39 5.55
N TYR A 12 26.58 12.42 4.77
CA TYR A 12 26.49 11.02 5.19
C TYR A 12 27.19 10.88 6.54
N ALA A 13 28.40 11.42 6.75
CA ALA A 13 29.10 11.34 8.03
C ALA A 13 28.37 12.03 9.19
N GLU A 14 27.78 13.21 9.04
CA GLU A 14 27.03 13.86 10.14
C GLU A 14 25.78 13.09 10.55
N PHE A 15 24.93 12.73 9.58
CA PHE A 15 23.74 11.92 9.86
C PHE A 15 24.11 10.51 10.32
N TYR A 16 25.17 9.92 9.75
CA TYR A 16 25.70 8.62 10.15
C TYR A 16 26.20 8.67 11.59
N CYS A 17 27.05 9.65 11.96
CA CYS A 17 27.51 9.88 13.33
C CYS A 17 26.34 10.09 14.30
N PHE A 18 25.32 10.85 13.89
CA PHE A 18 24.10 11.02 14.68
C PHE A 18 23.37 9.68 14.90
N SER A 19 23.21 8.89 13.83
CA SER A 19 22.55 7.59 13.88
C SER A 19 23.33 6.53 14.66
N ARG A 20 24.67 6.61 14.69
CA ARG A 20 25.53 5.65 15.42
C ARG A 20 25.30 5.66 16.92
N GLN A 21 24.78 6.75 17.47
CA GLN A 21 24.41 6.83 18.89
C GLN A 21 23.31 5.82 19.26
N PHE A 22 22.53 5.39 18.27
CA PHE A 22 21.48 4.39 18.43
C PHE A 22 21.87 3.02 17.86
N GLU A 23 23.12 2.83 17.39
CA GLU A 23 23.62 1.55 16.88
C GLU A 23 23.63 0.50 18.01
N GLY A 24 22.65 -0.41 17.98
CA GLY A 24 22.39 -1.38 19.06
C GLY A 24 21.14 -1.09 19.92
N HIS A 25 20.54 0.09 19.78
CA HIS A 25 19.28 0.51 20.42
C HIS A 25 18.13 0.72 19.41
N LEU A 26 18.30 0.26 18.17
CA LEU A 26 17.28 0.34 17.13
C LEU A 26 16.32 -0.84 17.17
N GLY A 27 15.02 -0.56 17.05
CA GLY A 27 13.99 -1.59 16.95
C GLY A 27 12.62 -1.01 16.64
N ASN A 28 11.67 -1.91 16.38
CA ASN A 28 10.28 -1.51 16.19
C ASN A 28 9.61 -1.19 17.53
N LEU A 29 8.81 -0.13 17.56
CA LEU A 29 7.99 0.21 18.73
C LEU A 29 6.91 -0.87 18.91
N ARG A 30 6.92 -1.53 20.08
CA ARG A 30 6.02 -2.64 20.38
C ARG A 30 4.87 -2.15 21.27
N LEU A 31 3.63 -2.40 20.85
CA LEU A 31 2.43 -2.09 21.64
C LEU A 31 2.48 -2.70 23.04
N LYS A 32 3.01 -3.92 23.18
CA LYS A 32 3.18 -4.58 24.48
C LYS A 32 4.14 -3.82 25.41
N SER A 33 5.28 -3.32 24.90
CA SER A 33 6.19 -2.49 25.69
C SER A 33 5.49 -1.23 26.21
N ILE A 34 4.62 -0.62 25.41
CA ILE A 34 3.80 0.52 25.83
C ILE A 34 2.83 0.09 26.93
N VAL A 35 2.10 -1.02 26.74
CA VAL A 35 1.18 -1.59 27.73
C VAL A 35 1.86 -1.78 29.07
N ASP A 36 3.05 -2.39 29.09
CA ASP A 36 3.77 -2.71 30.33
C ASP A 36 4.19 -1.44 31.09
N ILE A 37 4.53 -0.36 30.38
CA ILE A 37 4.93 0.91 30.99
C ILE A 37 3.73 1.73 31.48
N ILE A 38 2.62 1.74 30.74
CA ILE A 38 1.44 2.55 31.11
C ILE A 38 0.54 1.85 32.12
N ASN A 39 0.67 0.53 32.31
CA ASN A 39 -0.10 -0.23 33.29
C ASN A 39 0.09 0.33 34.71
N ASP A 40 1.28 0.85 35.01
CA ASP A 40 1.60 1.44 36.32
C ASP A 40 1.10 2.88 36.49
N ARG A 41 0.40 3.43 35.48
CA ARG A 41 -0.07 4.82 35.45
C ARG A 41 -1.57 4.87 35.23
N PRO A 42 -2.45 4.67 36.21
CA PRO A 42 -3.90 4.69 35.95
C PRO A 42 -4.37 6.04 35.37
N LEU A 43 -5.27 6.00 34.37
CA LEU A 43 -5.92 7.21 33.87
C LEU A 43 -6.82 7.79 34.96
N ILE A 44 -6.72 9.10 35.19
CA ILE A 44 -7.63 9.84 36.05
C ILE A 44 -8.86 10.21 35.21
N GLY A 45 -9.99 9.53 35.44
CA GLY A 45 -11.24 9.72 34.70
C GLY A 45 -12.39 8.85 35.21
N GLU A 46 -13.58 8.99 34.62
CA GLU A 46 -14.75 8.18 34.97
C GLU A 46 -14.47 6.68 34.77
N LYS A 47 -14.66 5.88 35.83
CA LYS A 47 -14.51 4.43 35.77
C LYS A 47 -15.52 3.84 34.78
N GLY A 48 -15.07 2.93 33.91
CA GLY A 48 -15.93 2.22 32.96
C GLY A 48 -15.89 2.71 31.51
N ARG A 49 -15.19 3.80 31.20
CA ARG A 49 -15.02 4.24 29.79
C ARG A 49 -14.14 3.27 28.98
N THR A 50 -14.48 3.06 27.72
CA THR A 50 -13.77 2.16 26.77
C THR A 50 -12.29 2.54 26.60
N VAL A 51 -11.95 3.83 26.63
CA VAL A 51 -10.54 4.30 26.58
C VAL A 51 -9.70 3.81 27.75
N ASN A 52 -10.33 3.49 28.89
CA ASN A 52 -9.63 2.92 30.05
C ASN A 52 -9.24 1.46 29.83
N SER A 53 -9.68 0.81 28.74
CA SER A 53 -9.08 -0.45 28.30
C SER A 53 -7.60 -0.23 28.03
N LEU A 54 -6.76 -0.98 28.73
CA LEU A 54 -5.30 -0.85 28.69
C LEU A 54 -4.74 -0.91 27.25
N TYR A 55 -5.32 -1.76 26.41
CA TYR A 55 -4.90 -1.95 25.02
C TYR A 55 -5.32 -0.81 24.10
N ILE A 56 -6.53 -0.28 24.30
CA ILE A 56 -7.04 0.87 23.55
C ILE A 56 -6.21 2.10 23.90
N ARG A 57 -5.92 2.31 25.19
CA ARG A 57 -4.99 3.34 25.65
C ARG A 57 -3.60 3.19 25.03
N ALA A 58 -3.03 1.98 25.03
CA ALA A 58 -1.73 1.73 24.42
C ALA A 58 -1.72 2.01 22.91
N ARG A 59 -2.82 1.70 22.19
CA ARG A 59 -2.98 2.12 20.78
C ARG A 59 -2.95 3.64 20.64
N PHE A 60 -3.73 4.36 21.45
CA PHE A 60 -3.72 5.83 21.40
C PHE A 60 -2.33 6.40 21.66
N VAL A 61 -1.60 5.86 22.64
CA VAL A 61 -0.21 6.28 22.93
C VAL A 61 0.73 5.97 21.74
N TYR A 62 0.61 4.78 21.15
CA TYR A 62 1.37 4.39 19.95
C TYR A 62 1.11 5.34 18.77
N ASN A 63 -0.16 5.62 18.47
CA ASN A 63 -0.56 6.53 17.40
C ASN A 63 -0.08 7.96 17.70
N THR A 64 -0.24 8.43 18.94
CA THR A 64 0.21 9.77 19.39
C THR A 64 1.72 9.93 19.18
N LEU A 65 2.51 8.91 19.52
CA LEU A 65 3.96 8.90 19.28
C LEU A 65 4.29 8.97 17.79
N ASN A 66 3.63 8.16 16.96
CA ASN A 66 3.88 8.18 15.51
C ASN A 66 3.45 9.50 14.87
N ASN A 67 2.32 10.07 15.28
CA ASN A 67 1.86 11.39 14.85
C ASN A 67 2.89 12.47 15.21
N PHE A 68 3.42 12.45 16.43
CA PHE A 68 4.48 13.36 16.85
C PHE A 68 5.79 13.16 16.07
N ILE A 69 6.22 11.92 15.90
CA ILE A 69 7.44 11.57 15.15
C ILE A 69 7.33 12.04 13.70
N ALA A 70 6.15 11.96 13.09
CA ALA A 70 5.90 12.44 11.74
C ALA A 70 5.73 13.97 11.66
N SER A 71 5.33 14.64 12.74
CA SER A 71 5.03 16.09 12.77
C SER A 71 6.28 16.99 12.72
N VAL A 72 6.06 18.29 12.53
CA VAL A 72 7.09 19.34 12.69
C VAL A 72 7.27 19.78 14.15
N ASP A 73 6.39 19.35 15.05
CA ASP A 73 6.26 19.95 16.38
C ASP A 73 7.46 19.62 17.29
N PRO A 74 7.90 20.56 18.14
CA PRO A 74 9.07 20.34 19.00
C PRO A 74 8.79 19.40 20.18
N MET A 75 7.52 19.23 20.54
CA MET A 75 7.09 18.44 21.70
C MET A 75 5.74 17.76 21.45
N ILE A 76 5.49 16.68 22.19
CA ILE A 76 4.20 15.97 22.15
C ILE A 76 3.15 16.78 22.90
N THR A 77 2.08 17.13 22.21
CA THR A 77 0.89 17.85 22.70
C THR A 77 -0.37 16.97 22.60
N ASP A 78 -1.50 17.44 23.13
CA ASP A 78 -2.81 16.80 23.00
C ASP A 78 -3.37 16.82 21.57
N GLU A 79 -2.91 17.74 20.72
CA GLU A 79 -3.26 17.78 19.28
C GLU A 79 -2.78 16.54 18.50
N HIS A 80 -1.74 15.86 19.01
CA HIS A 80 -1.24 14.62 18.42
C HIS A 80 -2.14 13.41 18.71
N VAL A 81 -3.07 13.55 19.65
CA VAL A 81 -4.00 12.48 20.04
C VAL A 81 -5.23 12.52 19.14
N GLU A 82 -5.49 11.42 18.43
CA GLU A 82 -6.66 11.28 17.57
C GLU A 82 -7.98 11.55 18.34
N ASN A 83 -8.89 12.31 17.74
CA ASN A 83 -10.17 12.69 18.36
C ASN A 83 -11.08 11.47 18.63
N SER A 84 -10.98 10.48 17.76
CA SER A 84 -11.81 9.29 17.77
C SER A 84 -11.01 8.11 17.26
N SER A 85 -11.31 6.93 17.76
CA SER A 85 -10.74 5.71 17.22
C SER A 85 -11.84 4.66 17.04
N PRO A 86 -11.89 3.95 15.91
CA PRO A 86 -12.87 2.90 15.71
C PRO A 86 -12.58 1.76 16.69
N VAL A 87 -13.59 1.38 17.46
CA VAL A 87 -13.53 0.19 18.31
C VAL A 87 -14.45 -0.85 17.68
N SER A 88 -13.86 -1.98 17.31
CA SER A 88 -14.61 -3.14 16.84
C SER A 88 -15.22 -3.87 18.04
N SER A 89 -16.27 -3.30 18.62
CA SER A 89 -17.21 -4.07 19.43
C SER A 89 -18.20 -4.74 18.49
N GLY A 90 -18.35 -6.07 18.58
CA GLY A 90 -19.26 -6.86 17.74
C GLY A 90 -20.58 -6.15 17.46
N GLU A 91 -20.94 -6.11 16.19
CA GLU A 91 -22.22 -5.63 15.62
C GLU A 91 -22.56 -4.14 15.77
N SER A 92 -21.67 -3.27 16.27
CA SER A 92 -21.88 -1.81 16.20
C SER A 92 -20.56 -1.05 16.16
N ASN A 93 -20.29 -0.31 15.07
CA ASN A 93 -19.17 0.62 14.94
C ASN A 93 -19.32 1.78 15.94
N SER A 94 -18.88 1.57 17.18
CA SER A 94 -18.88 2.61 18.21
C SER A 94 -17.56 3.37 18.17
N GLN A 95 -17.63 4.70 18.01
CA GLN A 95 -16.46 5.57 18.10
C GLN A 95 -16.23 5.99 19.55
N VAL A 96 -15.00 5.83 20.05
CA VAL A 96 -14.62 6.40 21.35
C VAL A 96 -14.26 7.86 21.15
N ILE A 97 -15.08 8.77 21.65
CA ILE A 97 -14.80 10.23 21.63
C ILE A 97 -14.05 10.60 22.90
N LEU A 98 -12.85 11.17 22.75
CA LEU A 98 -12.00 11.56 23.87
C LEU A 98 -12.31 12.98 24.38
N THR A 99 -12.33 13.13 25.71
CA THR A 99 -12.35 14.45 26.36
C THR A 99 -10.96 15.10 26.31
N SER A 100 -10.90 16.42 26.50
CA SER A 100 -9.62 17.15 26.54
C SER A 100 -8.67 16.63 27.62
N GLN A 101 -9.20 16.25 28.79
CA GLN A 101 -8.40 15.69 29.88
C GLN A 101 -7.81 14.31 29.52
N GLU A 102 -8.59 13.45 28.86
CA GLU A 102 -8.10 12.14 28.41
C GLU A 102 -6.99 12.29 27.37
N LYS A 103 -7.14 13.23 26.42
CA LYS A 103 -6.07 13.54 25.47
C LYS A 103 -4.81 14.04 26.17
N ALA A 104 -4.93 14.93 27.14
CA ALA A 104 -3.79 15.43 27.91
C ALA A 104 -3.05 14.29 28.65
N ASN A 105 -3.80 13.34 29.22
CA ASN A 105 -3.25 12.17 29.90
C ASN A 105 -2.53 11.23 28.90
N LEU A 106 -3.16 10.94 27.75
CA LEU A 106 -2.56 10.11 26.68
C LEU A 106 -1.27 10.73 26.13
N ALA A 107 -1.26 12.06 25.92
CA ALA A 107 -0.06 12.78 25.52
C ALA A 107 1.03 12.72 26.61
N ALA A 108 0.66 12.71 27.90
CA ALA A 108 1.62 12.54 29.00
C ALA A 108 2.25 11.14 29.02
N ASP A 109 1.47 10.10 28.73
CA ASP A 109 2.00 8.75 28.57
C ASP A 109 2.95 8.66 27.37
N ALA A 110 2.55 9.23 26.23
CA ALA A 110 3.42 9.30 25.05
C ALA A 110 4.73 10.03 25.35
N ARG A 111 4.71 11.15 26.09
CA ARG A 111 5.93 11.83 26.57
C ARG A 111 6.82 10.92 27.43
N CYS A 112 6.23 10.08 28.28
CA CYS A 112 7.00 9.12 29.07
C CYS A 112 7.69 8.08 28.19
N ILE A 113 6.96 7.49 27.24
CA ILE A 113 7.52 6.50 26.32
C ILE A 113 8.62 7.15 25.46
N TRP A 114 8.40 8.37 24.97
CA TRP A 114 9.40 9.12 24.21
C TRP A 114 10.67 9.40 25.02
N ALA A 115 10.55 9.70 26.31
CA ALA A 115 11.70 9.89 27.18
C ALA A 115 12.51 8.59 27.32
N ILE A 116 11.85 7.44 27.45
CA ILE A 116 12.48 6.12 27.50
C ILE A 116 13.18 5.80 26.17
N MET A 117 12.50 6.01 25.04
CA MET A 117 13.07 5.76 23.70
C MET A 117 14.39 6.50 23.48
N LYS A 118 14.50 7.74 23.98
CA LYS A 118 15.70 8.58 23.85
C LYS A 118 16.86 8.11 24.74
N ASP A 119 16.61 7.41 25.84
CA ASP A 119 17.68 6.92 26.71
C ASP A 119 18.23 5.59 26.18
N VAL A 120 19.39 5.65 25.52
CA VAL A 120 20.06 4.47 24.95
C VAL A 120 20.47 3.42 25.98
N ARG A 121 20.40 3.73 27.27
CA ARG A 121 20.68 2.79 28.37
C ARG A 121 19.42 2.03 28.79
N ASP A 122 18.23 2.50 28.41
CA ASP A 122 16.96 1.92 28.78
C ASP A 122 16.35 1.12 27.63
N THR A 123 16.55 -0.20 27.66
CA THR A 123 16.14 -1.11 26.58
C THR A 123 14.67 -1.55 26.65
N ARG A 124 13.86 -0.98 27.56
CA ARG A 124 12.43 -1.30 27.66
C ARG A 124 11.66 -0.91 26.40
N VAL A 125 12.07 0.19 25.76
CA VAL A 125 11.55 0.65 24.47
C VAL A 125 12.72 1.09 23.60
N LEU A 126 12.84 0.47 22.42
CA LEU A 126 13.90 0.78 21.46
C LEU A 126 13.53 1.98 20.60
N MET A 127 14.55 2.65 20.07
CA MET A 127 14.37 3.76 19.12
C MET A 127 13.97 3.24 17.74
N THR A 128 12.97 3.84 17.11
CA THR A 128 12.59 3.52 15.73
C THR A 128 13.43 4.33 14.73
N HIS A 129 13.48 3.88 13.47
CA HIS A 129 14.16 4.64 12.42
C HIS A 129 13.57 6.04 12.22
N ASP A 130 12.25 6.16 12.27
CA ASP A 130 11.57 7.46 12.16
C ASP A 130 11.77 8.29 13.44
N GLY A 131 11.90 7.65 14.60
CA GLY A 131 12.13 8.32 15.88
C GLY A 131 13.48 9.04 15.95
N TYR A 132 14.59 8.40 15.57
CA TYR A 132 15.86 9.15 15.54
C TYR A 132 15.89 10.16 14.40
N LEU A 133 15.17 9.93 13.31
CA LEU A 133 15.01 10.93 12.24
C LEU A 133 14.24 12.16 12.76
N LYS A 134 13.26 11.99 13.64
CA LYS A 134 12.63 13.09 14.39
C LYS A 134 13.64 13.82 15.27
N LEU A 135 14.51 13.11 15.99
CA LEU A 135 15.58 13.77 16.77
C LEU A 135 16.55 14.56 15.87
N TYR A 136 16.86 14.02 14.69
CA TYR A 136 17.66 14.73 13.70
C TYR A 136 16.92 15.96 13.17
N GLN A 137 15.62 15.89 12.90
CA GLN A 137 14.82 17.09 12.56
C GLN A 137 14.90 18.15 13.67
N LEU A 138 14.75 17.73 14.93
CA LEU A 138 14.80 18.63 16.09
C LEU A 138 16.18 19.28 16.32
N SER A 139 17.27 18.67 15.82
CA SER A 139 18.61 19.27 15.90
C SER A 139 18.81 20.41 14.89
N LYS A 140 17.86 20.65 13.98
CA LYS A 140 17.87 21.69 12.95
C LYS A 140 19.13 21.62 12.07
N PRO A 141 19.36 20.50 11.38
CA PRO A 141 20.57 20.26 10.62
C PRO A 141 20.69 21.26 9.46
N GLN A 142 21.93 21.61 9.11
CA GLN A 142 22.25 22.49 7.99
C GLN A 142 23.17 21.77 7.01
N ILE A 143 22.62 21.39 5.86
CA ILE A 143 23.30 20.70 4.78
C ILE A 143 23.88 21.74 3.82
N HIS A 144 24.93 22.44 4.26
CA HIS A 144 25.53 23.54 3.51
C HIS A 144 26.68 23.11 2.59
N LEU A 145 27.10 21.84 2.63
CA LEU A 145 28.22 21.30 1.85
C LEU A 145 27.84 20.92 0.41
N TYR A 146 26.57 21.05 0.03
CA TYR A 146 26.10 20.76 -1.33
C TYR A 146 25.34 21.94 -1.90
N ASP A 147 25.34 22.02 -3.23
CA ASP A 147 24.60 23.06 -3.95
C ASP A 147 23.13 22.67 -4.19
N CYS A 148 22.84 21.36 -4.18
CA CYS A 148 21.54 20.81 -4.51
C CYS A 148 21.23 19.52 -3.73
N LEU A 149 19.96 19.33 -3.39
CA LEU A 149 19.38 18.12 -2.81
C LEU A 149 18.45 17.46 -3.81
N PHE A 150 18.68 16.18 -4.06
CA PHE A 150 17.79 15.32 -4.84
C PHE A 150 17.03 14.43 -3.89
N VAL A 151 15.71 14.47 -3.96
CA VAL A 151 14.82 13.67 -3.11
C VAL A 151 13.92 12.86 -4.01
N ASP A 152 14.10 11.55 -3.95
CA ASP A 152 13.26 10.58 -4.64
C ASP A 152 12.11 10.11 -3.74
N GLU A 153 11.06 9.55 -4.35
CA GLU A 153 9.84 9.10 -3.68
C GLU A 153 9.23 10.18 -2.74
N ALA A 154 9.29 11.44 -3.17
CA ALA A 154 8.95 12.59 -2.34
C ALA A 154 7.50 12.58 -1.81
N GLN A 155 6.59 11.83 -2.43
CA GLN A 155 5.22 11.63 -1.91
C GLN A 155 5.16 10.86 -0.58
N ASP A 156 6.19 10.08 -0.25
CA ASP A 156 6.25 9.26 0.96
C ASP A 156 6.96 9.97 2.13
N LEU A 157 7.33 11.26 1.97
CA LEU A 157 7.95 12.05 3.03
C LEU A 157 6.95 12.36 4.15
N THR A 158 7.43 12.29 5.40
CA THR A 158 6.67 12.82 6.54
C THR A 158 6.86 14.34 6.66
N PRO A 159 5.96 15.06 7.35
CA PRO A 159 6.17 16.48 7.67
C PRO A 159 7.52 16.77 8.35
N ALA A 160 8.01 15.91 9.25
CA ALA A 160 9.32 16.03 9.88
C ALA A 160 10.47 16.03 8.86
N VAL A 161 10.44 15.11 7.90
CA VAL A 161 11.48 15.06 6.85
C VAL A 161 11.35 16.24 5.89
N THR A 162 10.11 16.64 5.60
CA THR A 162 9.83 17.82 4.78
C THR A 162 10.38 19.10 5.43
N ASP A 163 10.32 19.22 6.75
CA ASP A 163 10.91 20.35 7.50
C ASP A 163 12.44 20.36 7.42
N ILE A 164 13.09 19.19 7.50
CA ILE A 164 14.52 19.08 7.24
C ILE A 164 14.83 19.60 5.82
N ILE A 165 14.12 19.15 4.79
CA ILE A 165 14.38 19.55 3.40
C ILE A 165 14.11 21.05 3.19
N ASN A 166 13.00 21.56 3.73
CA ASN A 166 12.58 22.95 3.54
C ASN A 166 13.50 23.95 4.23
N SER A 167 14.07 23.59 5.38
CA SER A 167 15.01 24.45 6.11
C SER A 167 16.38 24.62 5.43
N GLN A 168 16.70 23.81 4.40
CA GLN A 168 17.96 23.93 3.66
C GLN A 168 17.93 25.10 2.68
N ARG A 169 19.04 25.85 2.58
CA ARG A 169 19.18 27.01 1.67
C ARG A 169 19.62 26.65 0.25
N VAL A 170 19.81 25.36 0.00
CA VAL A 170 20.33 24.80 -1.25
C VAL A 170 19.20 24.51 -2.22
N SER A 171 19.53 24.30 -3.50
CA SER A 171 18.53 23.94 -4.52
C SER A 171 17.91 22.58 -4.20
N LYS A 172 16.63 22.38 -4.54
CA LYS A 172 15.89 21.16 -4.20
C LYS A 172 15.20 20.62 -5.44
N ILE A 173 15.42 19.35 -5.74
CA ILE A 173 14.77 18.62 -6.81
C ILE A 173 14.03 17.46 -6.18
N LEU A 174 12.70 17.53 -6.19
CA LEU A 174 11.81 16.53 -5.64
C LEU A 174 11.21 15.72 -6.79
N VAL A 175 11.37 14.41 -6.74
CA VAL A 175 10.84 13.46 -7.71
C VAL A 175 9.89 12.51 -7.00
N GLY A 176 8.74 12.24 -7.60
CA GLY A 176 7.74 11.38 -7.01
C GLY A 176 6.44 11.31 -7.81
N ASP A 177 5.57 10.40 -7.42
CA ASP A 177 4.22 10.27 -7.96
C ASP A 177 3.21 10.30 -6.80
N LYS A 178 2.44 11.39 -6.71
CA LYS A 178 1.44 11.59 -5.65
C LYS A 178 0.40 10.46 -5.57
N HIS A 179 0.18 9.72 -6.65
CA HIS A 179 -0.77 8.60 -6.70
C HIS A 179 -0.13 7.25 -6.33
N GLN A 180 1.20 7.18 -6.17
CA GLN A 180 1.92 6.01 -5.64
C GLN A 180 2.25 6.13 -4.15
N GLN A 181 1.54 7.01 -3.43
CA GLN A 181 1.62 7.09 -1.98
C GLN A 181 0.78 5.98 -1.35
N ILE A 182 1.46 4.94 -0.84
CA ILE A 182 0.84 3.74 -0.25
C ILE A 182 1.42 3.40 1.14
N TYR A 183 2.14 4.33 1.75
CA TYR A 183 2.72 4.20 3.10
C TYR A 183 2.13 5.19 4.09
N ALA A 184 0.85 5.56 3.93
CA ALA A 184 0.15 6.52 4.78
C ALA A 184 0.18 6.13 6.27
N PHE A 185 0.18 4.81 6.57
CA PHE A 185 0.30 4.28 7.93
C PHE A 185 1.59 4.69 8.67
N ARG A 186 2.61 5.22 7.99
CA ARG A 186 3.83 5.77 8.61
C ARG A 186 3.71 7.25 8.99
N GLY A 187 2.52 7.85 8.86
CA GLY A 187 2.32 9.30 9.02
C GLY A 187 2.86 10.12 7.85
N ALA A 188 3.19 9.48 6.72
CA ALA A 188 3.52 10.17 5.50
C ALA A 188 2.29 10.93 5.00
N VAL A 189 2.45 12.24 4.80
CA VAL A 189 1.43 13.06 4.13
C VAL A 189 1.98 13.36 2.75
N ASN A 190 1.12 13.42 1.73
CA ASN A 190 1.55 13.64 0.36
C ASN A 190 2.36 14.94 0.24
N ALA A 191 3.68 14.88 0.40
CA ALA A 191 4.47 16.10 0.53
C ALA A 191 4.51 16.86 -0.80
N MET A 192 4.33 16.13 -1.91
CA MET A 192 4.18 16.69 -3.26
C MET A 192 2.97 17.62 -3.41
N THR A 193 1.93 17.54 -2.55
CA THR A 193 0.82 18.50 -2.59
C THR A 193 0.99 19.68 -1.63
N LYS A 194 1.94 19.59 -0.69
CA LYS A 194 2.17 20.62 0.33
C LYS A 194 3.37 21.50 0.04
N ILE A 195 4.37 20.97 -0.65
CA ILE A 195 5.59 21.71 -0.98
C ILE A 195 5.30 22.59 -2.20
N GLU A 196 5.38 23.90 -2.01
CA GLU A 196 5.31 24.86 -3.11
C GLU A 196 6.58 24.74 -3.97
N SER A 197 6.41 24.36 -5.23
CA SER A 197 7.50 24.26 -6.20
C SER A 197 7.61 25.56 -7.00
N THR A 198 8.85 26.03 -7.21
CA THR A 198 9.11 27.15 -8.13
C THR A 198 8.78 26.77 -9.57
N VAL A 199 9.05 25.53 -9.95
CA VAL A 199 8.74 24.97 -11.27
C VAL A 199 8.31 23.51 -11.11
N THR A 200 7.23 23.12 -11.80
CA THR A 200 6.75 21.73 -11.84
C THR A 200 6.84 21.19 -13.26
N TYR A 201 7.53 20.06 -13.41
CA TYR A 201 7.61 19.31 -14.65
C TYR A 201 6.83 18.00 -14.53
N TYR A 202 6.19 17.56 -15.60
CA TYR A 202 5.43 16.31 -15.65
C TYR A 202 6.08 15.33 -16.61
N LEU A 203 6.47 14.16 -16.08
CA LEU A 203 6.97 13.04 -16.87
C LEU A 203 5.82 12.07 -17.14
N THR A 204 4.95 12.39 -18.10
CA THR A 204 3.74 11.60 -18.36
C THR A 204 3.99 10.33 -19.17
N LYS A 205 5.10 10.25 -19.91
CA LYS A 205 5.42 9.09 -20.74
C LYS A 205 6.03 7.95 -19.93
N SER A 206 5.35 6.80 -19.90
CA SER A 206 5.85 5.56 -19.31
C SER A 206 6.85 4.88 -20.23
N PHE A 207 8.02 4.51 -19.72
CA PHE A 207 8.95 3.62 -20.42
C PHE A 207 8.71 2.13 -20.10
N ARG A 208 7.79 1.86 -19.18
CA ARG A 208 7.48 0.51 -18.67
C ARG A 208 6.55 -0.26 -19.60
N PHE A 209 5.43 0.34 -19.97
CA PHE A 209 4.31 -0.33 -20.64
C PHE A 209 3.72 0.50 -21.78
N GLY A 210 2.96 -0.20 -22.64
CA GLY A 210 2.24 0.35 -23.78
C GLY A 210 0.89 0.98 -23.44
N PHE A 211 0.11 1.23 -24.48
CA PHE A 211 -1.16 1.95 -24.42
C PHE A 211 -2.19 1.30 -23.48
N ASP A 212 -2.41 -0.02 -23.55
CA ASP A 212 -3.54 -0.64 -22.87
C ASP A 212 -3.42 -0.58 -21.34
N ILE A 213 -2.19 -0.76 -20.82
CA ILE A 213 -1.92 -0.61 -19.38
C ILE A 213 -2.02 0.87 -18.97
N ALA A 214 -1.56 1.79 -19.81
CA ALA A 214 -1.71 3.23 -19.56
C ALA A 214 -3.18 3.64 -19.51
N PHE A 215 -4.01 3.09 -20.41
CA PHE A 215 -5.45 3.33 -20.46
C PHE A 215 -6.14 2.93 -19.14
N ILE A 216 -5.92 1.71 -18.66
CA ILE A 216 -6.49 1.25 -17.37
C ILE A 216 -5.92 2.04 -16.19
N SER A 217 -4.64 2.37 -16.23
CA SER A 217 -4.03 3.16 -15.18
C SER A 217 -4.68 4.55 -15.09
N ASN A 218 -4.90 5.21 -16.23
CA ASN A 218 -5.61 6.49 -16.31
C ASN A 218 -7.06 6.40 -15.84
N LEU A 219 -7.73 5.27 -16.08
CA LEU A 219 -9.09 5.03 -15.58
C LEU A 219 -9.15 5.03 -14.05
N ILE A 220 -8.18 4.37 -13.40
CA ILE A 220 -8.04 4.41 -11.95
C ILE A 220 -7.77 5.85 -11.49
N LEU A 221 -6.84 6.56 -12.15
CA LEU A 221 -6.45 7.94 -11.81
C LEU A 221 -7.59 8.98 -11.99
N GLN A 222 -8.39 8.87 -13.05
CA GLN A 222 -9.51 9.77 -13.31
C GLN A 222 -10.55 9.68 -12.19
N LYS A 223 -10.92 8.46 -11.78
CA LYS A 223 -11.87 8.24 -10.69
C LYS A 223 -11.29 8.56 -9.31
N LEU A 224 -9.97 8.44 -9.15
CA LEU A 224 -9.27 8.75 -7.90
C LEU A 224 -9.23 10.24 -7.55
N CYS A 225 -9.06 11.13 -8.54
CA CYS A 225 -8.49 12.45 -8.27
C CYS A 225 -8.88 13.59 -9.21
N ASN A 226 -9.82 13.41 -10.15
CA ASN A 226 -10.04 14.37 -11.25
C ASN A 226 -8.71 14.77 -11.92
N GLU A 227 -7.77 13.81 -12.03
CA GLU A 227 -6.44 14.09 -12.56
C GLU A 227 -6.55 14.50 -14.03
N LYS A 228 -5.96 15.65 -14.36
CA LYS A 228 -5.99 16.23 -15.71
C LYS A 228 -4.77 15.84 -16.52
N LYS A 229 -3.75 15.25 -15.89
CA LYS A 229 -2.52 14.79 -16.53
C LYS A 229 -2.57 13.29 -16.74
N TYR A 230 -2.61 12.89 -18.00
CA TYR A 230 -2.71 11.49 -18.38
C TYR A 230 -1.34 10.85 -18.54
N LEU A 231 -1.26 9.61 -18.08
CA LEU A 231 -0.14 8.71 -18.28
C LEU A 231 -0.15 8.22 -19.73
N ILE A 232 0.96 8.39 -20.43
CA ILE A 232 1.10 8.08 -21.85
C ILE A 232 1.93 6.79 -21.96
N GLY A 233 1.33 5.74 -22.52
CA GLY A 233 2.05 4.51 -22.82
C GLY A 233 3.16 4.74 -23.85
N ASN A 234 4.22 3.93 -23.83
CA ASN A 234 5.19 3.92 -24.91
C ASN A 234 4.68 3.13 -26.13
N ASN A 235 5.55 2.98 -27.12
CA ASN A 235 5.26 2.23 -28.34
C ASN A 235 5.43 0.71 -28.19
N LYS A 236 5.65 0.18 -26.98
CA LYS A 236 5.70 -1.27 -26.75
C LYS A 236 4.27 -1.82 -26.85
N SER A 237 4.15 -3.03 -27.39
CA SER A 237 2.89 -3.76 -27.32
C SER A 237 2.60 -4.11 -25.86
N SER A 238 1.40 -3.74 -25.40
CA SER A 238 0.82 -4.24 -24.16
C SER A 238 -0.49 -4.93 -24.46
N CYS A 239 -1.05 -5.66 -23.50
CA CYS A 239 -2.44 -6.08 -23.58
C CYS A 239 -3.11 -6.17 -22.21
N LEU A 240 -4.44 -6.12 -22.24
CA LEU A 240 -5.28 -6.45 -21.10
C LEU A 240 -5.94 -7.80 -21.39
N ASP A 241 -5.93 -8.67 -20.40
CA ASP A 241 -6.72 -9.90 -20.44
C ASP A 241 -7.73 -9.87 -19.30
N GLY A 242 -8.94 -10.30 -19.64
CA GLY A 242 -10.05 -10.34 -18.73
C GLY A 242 -10.37 -11.71 -18.14
N ARG A 243 -9.77 -12.78 -18.65
CA ARG A 243 -9.76 -14.06 -17.94
C ARG A 243 -8.81 -13.91 -16.77
N SER A 244 -9.21 -14.43 -15.61
CA SER A 244 -8.23 -14.96 -14.66
C SER A 244 -7.43 -15.97 -15.47
N ALA A 245 -6.25 -15.57 -15.97
CA ALA A 245 -5.46 -16.43 -16.85
C ALA A 245 -5.45 -17.81 -16.22
N SER A 246 -5.86 -18.82 -16.98
CA SER A 246 -5.70 -20.17 -16.49
C SER A 246 -4.23 -20.26 -16.09
N ILE A 247 -4.02 -20.57 -14.83
CA ILE A 247 -2.70 -20.78 -14.22
C ILE A 247 -1.82 -21.65 -15.14
N ASP A 248 -2.47 -22.47 -15.96
CA ASP A 248 -1.96 -23.47 -16.88
C ASP A 248 -1.63 -22.95 -18.30
N THR A 249 -1.93 -21.68 -18.65
CA THR A 249 -1.45 -21.13 -19.93
C THR A 249 0.06 -20.96 -19.85
N VAL A 250 0.80 -21.88 -20.46
CA VAL A 250 2.27 -21.89 -20.48
C VAL A 250 2.76 -20.67 -21.25
N THR A 251 3.11 -19.61 -20.53
CA THR A 251 3.82 -18.45 -21.08
C THR A 251 5.31 -18.60 -20.77
N LYS A 252 6.17 -18.15 -21.68
CA LYS A 252 7.62 -18.07 -21.42
C LYS A 252 7.95 -17.02 -20.35
N ASP A 253 7.11 -16.00 -20.26
CA ASP A 253 7.27 -14.86 -19.34
C ASP A 253 6.81 -15.18 -17.91
N GLN A 254 7.48 -14.56 -16.94
CA GLN A 254 7.14 -14.66 -15.51
C GLN A 254 5.79 -13.99 -15.23
N LYS A 255 4.98 -14.63 -14.37
CA LYS A 255 3.67 -14.14 -13.92
C LYS A 255 3.72 -13.69 -12.47
N ALA A 256 3.35 -12.45 -12.18
CA ALA A 256 3.27 -11.95 -10.81
C ALA A 256 1.82 -11.80 -10.35
N TYR A 257 1.42 -12.51 -9.30
CA TYR A 257 0.13 -12.33 -8.64
C TYR A 257 0.29 -11.30 -7.53
N LEU A 258 -0.44 -10.19 -7.65
CA LEU A 258 -0.37 -9.07 -6.72
C LEU A 258 -1.64 -8.95 -5.89
N PHE A 259 -1.45 -8.95 -4.57
CA PHE A 259 -2.52 -8.94 -3.57
C PHE A 259 -2.50 -7.66 -2.73
N ARG A 260 -3.67 -7.25 -2.23
CA ARG A 260 -3.77 -6.23 -1.18
C ARG A 260 -3.43 -6.81 0.20
N THR A 261 -3.80 -8.06 0.45
CA THR A 261 -3.70 -8.70 1.78
C THR A 261 -2.78 -9.92 1.80
N ASN A 262 -2.11 -10.14 2.93
CA ASN A 262 -1.33 -11.37 3.15
C ASN A 262 -2.21 -12.62 3.26
N TYR A 263 -3.48 -12.47 3.69
CA TYR A 263 -4.44 -13.57 3.79
C TYR A 263 -4.70 -14.21 2.43
N ASN A 264 -5.06 -13.41 1.41
CA ASN A 264 -5.33 -13.93 0.07
C ASN A 264 -4.07 -14.43 -0.63
N LEU A 265 -2.93 -13.76 -0.40
CA LEU A 265 -1.64 -14.22 -0.89
C LEU A 265 -1.32 -15.64 -0.37
N PHE A 266 -1.49 -15.88 0.93
CA PHE A 266 -1.25 -17.22 1.53
C PHE A 266 -2.17 -18.27 0.93
N ASN A 267 -3.47 -18.00 0.83
CA ASN A 267 -4.44 -18.93 0.25
C ASN A 267 -4.14 -19.25 -1.21
N CYS A 268 -3.76 -18.25 -2.00
CA CYS A 268 -3.32 -18.47 -3.38
C CYS A 268 -2.04 -19.31 -3.43
N ALA A 269 -1.09 -19.08 -2.52
CA ALA A 269 0.11 -19.90 -2.45
C ALA A 269 -0.21 -21.37 -2.15
N VAL A 270 -1.12 -21.64 -1.22
CA VAL A 270 -1.63 -23.01 -0.94
C VAL A 270 -2.24 -23.61 -2.19
N GLN A 271 -3.14 -22.89 -2.86
CA GLN A 271 -3.80 -23.36 -4.08
C GLN A 271 -2.79 -23.70 -5.19
N LEU A 272 -1.81 -22.82 -5.45
CA LEU A 272 -0.87 -22.99 -6.56
C LEU A 272 0.19 -24.06 -6.26
N ILE A 273 0.78 -24.05 -5.07
CA ILE A 273 1.93 -24.89 -4.74
C ILE A 273 1.49 -26.27 -4.24
N ILE A 274 0.43 -26.33 -3.43
CA ILE A 274 0.01 -27.56 -2.76
C ILE A 274 -1.05 -28.27 -3.60
N GLU A 275 -2.15 -27.59 -3.92
CA GLU A 275 -3.29 -28.23 -4.58
C GLU A 275 -3.02 -28.48 -6.06
N LYS A 276 -2.45 -27.50 -6.77
CA LYS A 276 -2.07 -27.63 -8.19
C LYS A 276 -0.67 -28.20 -8.41
N GLY A 277 0.14 -28.32 -7.36
CA GLY A 277 1.48 -28.88 -7.44
C GLY A 277 2.46 -28.10 -8.33
N LEU A 278 2.25 -26.79 -8.51
CA LEU A 278 3.10 -25.98 -9.36
C LEU A 278 4.49 -25.81 -8.75
N LYS A 279 5.49 -25.88 -9.61
CA LYS A 279 6.89 -25.66 -9.27
C LYS A 279 7.33 -24.26 -9.69
N HIS A 280 8.45 -23.79 -9.13
CA HIS A 280 9.03 -22.48 -9.43
C HIS A 280 8.10 -21.30 -9.07
N VAL A 281 7.45 -21.40 -7.92
CA VAL A 281 6.66 -20.33 -7.30
C VAL A 281 7.50 -19.67 -6.22
N CYS A 282 7.73 -18.35 -6.32
CA CYS A 282 8.56 -17.58 -5.41
C CYS A 282 7.76 -16.45 -4.75
N PHE A 283 8.20 -16.00 -3.58
CA PHE A 283 7.65 -14.84 -2.89
C PHE A 283 8.60 -13.65 -3.05
N VAL A 284 8.07 -12.45 -3.31
CA VAL A 284 8.89 -11.24 -3.26
C VAL A 284 9.36 -11.00 -1.82
N GLY A 285 10.67 -10.83 -1.65
CA GLY A 285 11.31 -10.68 -0.35
C GLY A 285 11.61 -12.02 0.36
N GLY A 286 11.42 -13.16 -0.31
CA GLY A 286 11.72 -14.47 0.25
C GLY A 286 10.60 -15.05 1.11
N LYS A 287 10.85 -16.24 1.67
CA LYS A 287 9.88 -17.00 2.46
C LYS A 287 9.62 -16.33 3.81
N GLU A 288 10.63 -15.64 4.33
CA GLU A 288 10.58 -14.84 5.57
C GLU A 288 9.55 -13.73 5.46
N ALA A 289 9.37 -13.18 4.26
CA ALA A 289 8.43 -12.09 4.01
C ALA A 289 6.97 -12.50 4.29
N MET A 290 6.64 -13.80 4.25
CA MET A 290 5.32 -14.32 4.59
C MET A 290 5.05 -14.37 6.10
N GLY A 291 6.09 -14.24 6.94
CA GLY A 291 5.95 -14.27 8.39
C GLY A 291 5.41 -15.60 8.91
N PHE A 292 5.80 -16.73 8.28
CA PHE A 292 5.34 -18.07 8.65
C PHE A 292 5.55 -18.40 10.13
N GLU A 293 6.70 -18.03 10.70
CA GLU A 293 6.98 -18.24 12.14
C GLU A 293 5.92 -17.57 13.02
N LYS A 294 5.49 -16.34 12.67
CA LYS A 294 4.46 -15.63 13.43
C LYS A 294 3.08 -16.30 13.26
N ILE A 295 2.78 -16.86 12.10
CA ILE A 295 1.55 -17.64 11.89
C ILE A 295 1.56 -18.91 12.75
N LEU A 296 2.70 -19.61 12.81
CA LEU A 296 2.88 -20.79 13.65
C LEU A 296 2.74 -20.46 15.14
N ASP A 297 3.35 -19.37 15.60
CA ASP A 297 3.23 -18.93 17.00
C ASP A 297 1.79 -18.59 17.37
N ILE A 298 1.03 -17.93 16.47
CA ILE A 298 -0.40 -17.67 16.66
C ILE A 298 -1.19 -18.99 16.70
N PHE A 299 -0.85 -19.95 15.84
CA PHE A 299 -1.46 -21.29 15.87
C PHE A 299 -1.16 -22.01 17.19
N PHE A 300 0.06 -21.94 17.70
CA PHE A 300 0.41 -22.53 19.00
C PHE A 300 -0.31 -21.84 20.15
N LEU A 301 -0.59 -20.54 20.04
CA LEU A 301 -1.44 -19.85 21.02
C LEU A 301 -2.91 -20.27 20.91
N TRP A 302 -3.37 -20.61 19.70
CA TRP A 302 -4.73 -21.08 19.40
C TRP A 302 -5.02 -22.50 19.89
N LEU A 303 -4.01 -23.38 19.93
CA LEU A 303 -4.15 -24.75 20.46
C LEU A 303 -4.55 -24.79 21.93
N ASP A 304 -5.23 -25.87 22.30
CA ASP A 304 -5.44 -26.21 23.71
C ASP A 304 -4.09 -26.37 24.45
N PRO A 305 -3.92 -25.83 25.66
CA PRO A 305 -2.66 -25.91 26.41
C PRO A 305 -2.14 -27.34 26.60
N GLU A 306 -3.02 -28.33 26.79
CA GLU A 306 -2.61 -29.74 26.92
C GLU A 306 -2.14 -30.30 25.57
N GLU A 307 -2.81 -29.98 24.46
CA GLU A 307 -2.36 -30.38 23.12
C GLU A 307 -0.97 -29.80 22.81
N ARG A 308 -0.81 -28.50 23.08
CA ARG A 308 0.46 -27.79 22.89
C ARG A 308 1.59 -28.42 23.70
N ARG A 309 1.34 -28.74 24.97
CA ARG A 309 2.30 -29.39 25.87
C ARG A 309 2.65 -30.80 25.41
N LYS A 310 1.65 -31.61 25.03
CA LYS A 310 1.86 -32.98 24.52
C LYS A 310 2.72 -33.02 23.26
N LYS A 311 2.55 -32.05 22.36
CA LYS A 311 3.32 -31.94 21.11
C LYS A 311 4.63 -31.15 21.26
N ASN A 312 4.93 -30.64 22.46
CA ASN A 312 6.10 -29.81 22.76
C ASN A 312 6.24 -28.59 21.83
N TYR A 313 5.12 -27.96 21.46
CA TYR A 313 5.14 -26.73 20.67
C TYR A 313 5.40 -25.53 21.58
N GLN A 314 6.37 -24.70 21.19
CA GLN A 314 6.79 -23.51 21.93
C GLN A 314 6.56 -22.26 21.07
N ILE A 315 5.92 -21.26 21.67
CA ILE A 315 5.76 -19.93 21.06
C ILE A 315 7.11 -19.23 21.12
N LYS A 316 7.65 -18.78 19.99
CA LYS A 316 8.96 -18.12 19.92
C LYS A 316 8.86 -16.61 20.07
N ASP A 317 7.84 -15.98 19.49
CA ASP A 317 7.62 -14.54 19.54
C ASP A 317 7.37 -14.09 21.00
N PRO A 318 8.26 -13.28 21.60
CA PRO A 318 8.10 -12.82 22.98
C PRO A 318 6.83 -12.02 23.22
N GLN A 319 6.30 -11.36 22.18
CA GLN A 319 5.02 -10.63 22.30
C GLN A 319 3.86 -11.60 22.46
N LEU A 320 3.87 -12.72 21.74
CA LEU A 320 2.81 -13.73 21.80
C LEU A 320 2.90 -14.56 23.08
N GLN A 321 4.11 -14.83 23.59
CA GLN A 321 4.32 -15.50 24.87
C GLN A 321 3.65 -14.76 26.04
N ALA A 322 3.54 -13.44 25.96
CA ALA A 322 2.96 -12.64 27.03
C ALA A 322 1.42 -12.75 27.12
N PHE A 323 0.75 -13.36 26.14
CA PHE A 323 -0.68 -13.57 26.16
C PHE A 323 -1.02 -14.92 26.79
N SER A 324 -1.91 -14.90 27.78
CA SER A 324 -2.37 -16.11 28.49
C SER A 324 -3.30 -17.00 27.66
N SER A 325 -4.00 -16.42 26.67
CA SER A 325 -4.93 -17.16 25.82
C SER A 325 -5.07 -16.54 24.44
N PHE A 326 -5.44 -17.36 23.46
CA PHE A 326 -5.79 -16.90 22.12
C PHE A 326 -6.91 -15.85 22.13
N LYS A 327 -7.94 -16.05 22.96
CA LYS A 327 -9.08 -15.11 23.06
C LYS A 327 -8.63 -13.71 23.51
N THR A 328 -7.68 -13.64 24.46
CA THR A 328 -7.10 -12.36 24.90
C THR A 328 -6.31 -11.70 23.77
N PHE A 329 -5.53 -12.49 23.03
CA PHE A 329 -4.75 -12.00 21.89
C PHE A 329 -5.61 -11.57 20.69
N GLU A 330 -6.69 -12.30 20.40
CA GLU A 330 -7.66 -11.96 19.36
C GLU A 330 -8.38 -10.66 19.70
N LYS A 331 -8.90 -10.54 20.93
CA LYS A 331 -9.51 -9.30 21.41
C LYS A 331 -8.52 -8.13 21.36
N PHE A 332 -7.27 -8.34 21.79
CA PHE A 332 -6.21 -7.34 21.65
C PHE A 332 -6.06 -6.89 20.20
N SER A 333 -5.93 -7.83 19.26
CA SER A 333 -5.72 -7.55 17.84
C SER A 333 -6.91 -6.80 17.21
N GLN A 334 -8.14 -7.11 17.64
CA GLN A 334 -9.37 -6.39 17.27
C GLN A 334 -9.40 -4.98 17.85
N ASP A 335 -9.14 -4.84 19.16
CA ASP A 335 -9.12 -3.56 19.86
C ASP A 335 -8.06 -2.61 19.26
N VAL A 336 -6.92 -3.14 18.80
CA VAL A 336 -5.88 -2.33 18.15
C VAL A 336 -6.11 -2.14 16.64
N ALA A 337 -7.06 -2.85 16.03
CA ALA A 337 -7.35 -2.81 14.60
C ALA A 337 -6.14 -3.07 13.68
N ASP A 338 -5.24 -3.99 14.08
CA ASP A 338 -4.07 -4.37 13.29
C ASP A 338 -4.48 -5.35 12.18
N ALA A 339 -4.66 -4.83 10.96
CA ALA A 339 -5.08 -5.62 9.81
C ALA A 339 -4.12 -6.77 9.46
N GLU A 340 -2.82 -6.65 9.77
CA GLU A 340 -1.85 -7.72 9.50
C GLU A 340 -2.03 -8.87 10.50
N LEU A 341 -2.14 -8.56 11.79
CA LEU A 341 -2.40 -9.57 12.83
C LEU A 341 -3.76 -10.24 12.64
N LEU A 342 -4.80 -9.46 12.36
CA LEU A 342 -6.14 -9.98 12.07
C LEU A 342 -6.13 -10.91 10.86
N GLY A 343 -5.36 -10.59 9.82
CA GLY A 343 -5.17 -11.49 8.67
C GLY A 343 -4.53 -12.83 9.05
N LYS A 344 -3.53 -12.83 9.94
CA LYS A 344 -2.87 -14.06 10.43
C LYS A 344 -3.78 -14.87 11.36
N ILE A 345 -4.53 -14.22 12.24
CA ILE A 345 -5.57 -14.85 13.07
C ILE A 345 -6.59 -15.57 12.17
N LYS A 346 -7.07 -14.89 11.13
CA LYS A 346 -8.01 -15.46 10.17
C LYS A 346 -7.44 -16.67 9.43
N LEU A 347 -6.15 -16.67 9.07
CA LEU A 347 -5.48 -17.84 8.47
C LEU A 347 -5.47 -19.04 9.42
N VAL A 348 -5.12 -18.80 10.69
CA VAL A 348 -5.08 -19.84 11.73
C VAL A 348 -6.46 -20.44 11.96
N GLN A 349 -7.49 -19.60 12.10
CA GLN A 349 -8.87 -20.05 12.27
C GLN A 349 -9.40 -20.80 11.04
N TYR A 350 -9.09 -20.32 9.84
CA TYR A 350 -9.58 -20.91 8.59
C TYR A 350 -8.94 -22.27 8.27
N HIS A 351 -7.63 -22.42 8.48
CA HIS A 351 -6.92 -23.66 8.16
C HIS A 351 -6.83 -24.64 9.32
N GLY A 352 -7.04 -24.19 10.57
CA GLY A 352 -6.93 -25.02 11.76
C GLY A 352 -5.63 -25.82 11.80
N HIS A 353 -5.69 -27.08 12.24
CA HIS A 353 -4.52 -27.96 12.33
C HIS A 353 -3.76 -28.19 11.01
N SER A 354 -4.42 -28.03 9.85
CA SER A 354 -3.74 -28.19 8.54
C SER A 354 -2.72 -27.09 8.25
N ILE A 355 -2.72 -25.99 9.01
CA ILE A 355 -1.81 -24.85 8.79
C ILE A 355 -0.34 -25.24 8.90
N ILE A 356 0.02 -26.11 9.85
CA ILE A 356 1.41 -26.55 10.06
C ILE A 356 1.92 -27.25 8.79
N GLU A 357 1.15 -28.22 8.29
CA GLU A 357 1.55 -28.98 7.13
C GLU A 357 1.61 -28.09 5.89
N LYS A 358 0.62 -27.19 5.72
CA LYS A 358 0.63 -26.21 4.63
C LYS A 358 1.86 -25.30 4.67
N ILE A 359 2.20 -24.73 5.82
CA ILE A 359 3.40 -23.90 5.97
C ILE A 359 4.66 -24.69 5.63
N LYS A 360 4.79 -25.92 6.14
CA LYS A 360 5.92 -26.79 5.83
C LYS A 360 6.04 -27.05 4.32
N GLN A 361 4.94 -27.43 3.67
CA GLN A 361 4.93 -27.67 2.23
C GLN A 361 5.24 -26.40 1.43
N LEU A 362 4.74 -25.23 1.85
CA LEU A 362 5.08 -23.95 1.22
C LEU A 362 6.57 -23.64 1.37
N GLN A 363 7.16 -23.87 2.56
CA GLN A 363 8.58 -23.67 2.80
C GLN A 363 9.44 -24.62 1.96
N GLU A 364 9.06 -25.89 1.81
CA GLU A 364 9.83 -26.89 1.06
C GLU A 364 9.70 -26.72 -0.47
N LYS A 365 8.49 -26.44 -0.97
CA LYS A 365 8.18 -26.45 -2.41
C LYS A 365 8.36 -25.10 -3.10
N SER A 366 8.40 -23.99 -2.36
CA SER A 366 8.64 -22.66 -2.96
C SER A 366 10.10 -22.44 -3.33
N CYS A 367 10.33 -21.73 -4.44
CA CYS A 367 11.66 -21.34 -4.87
C CYS A 367 12.20 -20.17 -4.04
N THR A 368 13.53 -20.05 -3.99
CA THR A 368 14.25 -18.96 -3.32
C THR A 368 14.72 -17.90 -4.31
N ASP A 369 15.08 -18.30 -5.53
CA ASP A 369 15.56 -17.40 -6.58
C ASP A 369 14.41 -16.91 -7.47
N ILE A 370 14.08 -15.62 -7.35
CA ILE A 370 13.02 -14.95 -8.12
C ILE A 370 13.34 -14.98 -9.62
N SER A 371 14.61 -14.99 -10.04
CA SER A 371 14.98 -15.01 -11.46
C SER A 371 14.59 -16.32 -12.16
N GLN A 372 14.50 -17.42 -11.40
CA GLN A 372 14.07 -18.73 -11.88
C GLN A 372 12.59 -18.99 -11.69
N ALA A 373 11.87 -18.06 -11.06
CA ALA A 373 10.45 -18.20 -10.80
C ALA A 373 9.64 -18.16 -12.10
N LYS A 374 8.69 -19.07 -12.27
CA LYS A 374 7.63 -18.90 -13.29
C LYS A 374 6.48 -18.07 -12.75
N ILE A 375 6.23 -18.21 -11.44
CA ILE A 375 5.18 -17.51 -10.73
C ILE A 375 5.79 -16.78 -9.54
N ILE A 376 5.42 -15.51 -9.39
CA ILE A 376 5.84 -14.64 -8.31
C ILE A 376 4.58 -14.24 -7.53
N LEU A 377 4.62 -14.39 -6.21
CA LEU A 377 3.54 -13.97 -5.31
C LEU A 377 4.02 -12.80 -4.47
N SER A 378 3.24 -11.72 -4.43
CA SER A 378 3.59 -10.53 -3.66
C SER A 378 2.37 -9.72 -3.24
N THR A 379 2.51 -8.94 -2.18
CA THR A 379 1.58 -7.83 -1.97
C THR A 379 1.95 -6.66 -2.87
N ALA A 380 0.98 -5.84 -3.25
CA ALA A 380 1.21 -4.62 -4.04
C ALA A 380 2.23 -3.68 -3.36
N HIS A 381 2.22 -3.60 -2.03
CA HIS A 381 3.19 -2.85 -1.23
C HIS A 381 4.64 -3.33 -1.43
N LYS A 382 4.87 -4.65 -1.39
CA LYS A 382 6.21 -5.22 -1.60
C LYS A 382 6.64 -5.22 -3.06
N ALA A 383 5.67 -5.20 -3.98
CA ALA A 383 5.93 -5.08 -5.40
C ALA A 383 6.24 -3.64 -5.84
N LYS A 384 6.04 -2.62 -5.00
CA LYS A 384 6.43 -1.24 -5.32
C LYS A 384 7.93 -1.19 -5.63
N GLY A 385 8.30 -0.51 -6.71
CA GLY A 385 9.66 -0.47 -7.25
C GLY A 385 10.08 -1.67 -8.12
N LEU A 386 9.29 -2.74 -8.17
CA LEU A 386 9.53 -3.90 -9.05
C LEU A 386 8.68 -3.82 -10.32
N GLU A 387 9.04 -4.61 -11.34
CA GLU A 387 8.32 -4.66 -12.61
C GLU A 387 8.25 -6.11 -13.08
N PHE A 388 7.13 -6.50 -13.70
CA PHE A 388 6.90 -7.87 -14.16
C PHE A 388 6.38 -7.90 -15.60
N PRO A 389 6.75 -8.91 -16.40
CA PRO A 389 6.18 -9.13 -17.73
C PRO A 389 4.65 -9.18 -17.70
N ILE A 390 4.10 -10.03 -16.83
CA ILE A 390 2.68 -10.29 -16.69
C ILE A 390 2.29 -10.06 -15.22
N VAL A 391 1.26 -9.25 -14.98
CA VAL A 391 0.67 -9.06 -13.65
C VAL A 391 -0.75 -9.60 -13.62
N ILE A 392 -1.06 -10.38 -12.59
CA ILE A 392 -2.41 -10.82 -12.24
C ILE A 392 -2.82 -10.09 -10.97
N LEU A 393 -3.89 -9.31 -11.05
CA LEU A 393 -4.45 -8.63 -9.89
C LEU A 393 -5.39 -9.55 -9.14
N ALA A 394 -5.24 -9.63 -7.82
CA ALA A 394 -6.17 -10.33 -6.97
C ALA A 394 -7.45 -9.53 -6.70
N ASP A 395 -8.49 -10.22 -6.30
CA ASP A 395 -9.84 -9.69 -6.03
C ASP A 395 -10.00 -9.19 -4.58
N ASP A 396 -9.02 -8.44 -4.07
CA ASP A 396 -8.98 -8.03 -2.66
C ASP A 396 -8.57 -6.58 -2.38
N PHE A 397 -8.58 -5.72 -3.40
CA PHE A 397 -8.18 -4.32 -3.25
C PHE A 397 -9.32 -3.45 -2.71
N LEU A 398 -10.56 -3.71 -3.11
CA LEU A 398 -11.73 -3.01 -2.60
C LEU A 398 -12.56 -3.89 -1.65
N PRO A 399 -13.10 -3.34 -0.55
CA PRO A 399 -13.93 -4.10 0.37
C PRO A 399 -15.22 -4.54 -0.33
N ARG A 400 -15.45 -5.85 -0.38
CA ARG A 400 -16.71 -6.45 -0.84
C ARG A 400 -17.53 -6.82 0.38
N SER A 401 -18.38 -5.94 0.86
CA SER A 401 -19.39 -6.35 1.85
C SER A 401 -20.46 -7.18 1.15
N SER A 402 -20.88 -8.29 1.75
CA SER A 402 -22.02 -9.11 1.31
C SER A 402 -23.33 -8.32 1.22
N ASP A 403 -23.44 -7.22 1.98
CA ASP A 403 -24.70 -6.50 2.19
C ASP A 403 -24.79 -5.16 1.46
N SER A 404 -23.71 -4.70 0.81
CA SER A 404 -23.75 -3.45 0.03
C SER A 404 -23.58 -3.77 -1.46
N PRO A 405 -24.56 -3.41 -2.31
CA PRO A 405 -24.38 -3.43 -3.75
C PRO A 405 -23.10 -2.67 -4.12
N LEU A 406 -22.33 -3.16 -5.10
CA LEU A 406 -21.09 -2.53 -5.57
C LEU A 406 -21.28 -1.02 -5.87
N GLU A 407 -22.50 -0.61 -6.22
CA GLU A 407 -22.93 0.76 -6.48
C GLU A 407 -22.80 1.74 -5.30
N GLN A 408 -22.81 1.24 -4.05
CA GLN A 408 -22.72 2.06 -2.83
C GLN A 408 -21.29 2.28 -2.32
N ILE A 409 -20.28 1.68 -2.95
CA ILE A 409 -18.89 1.88 -2.56
C ILE A 409 -18.47 3.32 -2.91
N SER A 410 -18.33 4.15 -1.88
CA SER A 410 -17.75 5.48 -2.00
C SER A 410 -16.27 5.33 -2.35
N LEU A 411 -15.93 5.61 -3.62
CA LEU A 411 -14.55 5.51 -4.09
C LEU A 411 -13.63 6.54 -3.41
N ASP A 412 -14.18 7.69 -2.99
CA ASP A 412 -13.46 8.74 -2.26
C ASP A 412 -13.01 8.27 -0.87
N GLU A 413 -13.83 7.46 -0.19
CA GLU A 413 -13.52 6.86 1.12
C GLU A 413 -12.43 5.78 1.04
N HIS A 414 -12.12 5.29 -0.17
CA HIS A 414 -11.15 4.21 -0.42
C HIS A 414 -9.95 4.63 -1.26
N ARG A 415 -9.61 5.92 -1.23
CA ARG A 415 -8.47 6.48 -1.98
C ARG A 415 -7.16 5.70 -1.81
N GLU A 416 -6.83 5.27 -0.60
CA GLU A 416 -5.61 4.49 -0.36
C GLU A 416 -5.63 3.14 -1.09
N ASN A 417 -6.76 2.42 -1.04
CA ASN A 417 -6.91 1.14 -1.73
C ASN A 417 -6.82 1.30 -3.25
N LEU A 418 -7.36 2.39 -3.80
CA LEU A 418 -7.25 2.71 -5.21
C LEU A 418 -5.82 3.11 -5.61
N ASN A 419 -5.07 3.85 -4.78
CA ASN A 419 -3.64 4.09 -4.99
C ASN A 419 -2.86 2.77 -5.02
N ILE A 420 -3.18 1.84 -4.11
CA ILE A 420 -2.55 0.51 -4.06
C ILE A 420 -2.88 -0.29 -5.32
N LEU A 421 -4.12 -0.22 -5.82
CA LEU A 421 -4.54 -0.85 -7.07
C LEU A 421 -3.82 -0.23 -8.29
N TYR A 422 -3.68 1.09 -8.34
CA TYR A 422 -2.91 1.80 -9.37
C TYR A 422 -1.42 1.39 -9.35
N VAL A 423 -0.82 1.30 -8.15
CA VAL A 423 0.55 0.79 -8.00
C VAL A 423 0.64 -0.63 -8.55
N ALA A 424 -0.28 -1.53 -8.17
CA ALA A 424 -0.28 -2.91 -8.63
C ALA A 424 -0.42 -3.03 -10.16
N ALA A 425 -1.39 -2.34 -10.75
CA ALA A 425 -1.64 -2.34 -12.20
C ALA A 425 -0.42 -1.85 -13.00
N THR A 426 0.21 -0.77 -12.51
CA THR A 426 1.39 -0.19 -13.15
C THR A 426 2.66 -1.02 -12.97
N ARG A 427 2.65 -2.17 -12.27
CA ARG A 427 3.81 -3.08 -12.24
C ARG A 427 3.94 -3.94 -13.50
N ALA A 428 2.88 -4.03 -14.30
CA ALA A 428 2.88 -4.78 -15.56
C ALA A 428 3.72 -4.05 -16.62
N THR A 429 4.46 -4.82 -17.44
CA THR A 429 5.25 -4.28 -18.57
C THR A 429 4.69 -4.72 -19.92
N LYS A 430 4.15 -5.94 -20.02
CA LYS A 430 3.57 -6.50 -21.24
C LYS A 430 2.08 -6.78 -21.10
N GLU A 431 1.66 -7.44 -20.04
CA GLU A 431 0.28 -7.90 -19.90
C GLU A 431 -0.26 -7.66 -18.49
N LEU A 432 -1.48 -7.13 -18.41
CA LEU A 432 -2.22 -6.95 -17.16
C LEU A 432 -3.51 -7.76 -17.22
N ILE A 433 -3.63 -8.71 -16.30
CA ILE A 433 -4.85 -9.48 -16.08
C ILE A 433 -5.69 -8.77 -15.03
N LEU A 434 -6.88 -8.34 -15.46
CA LEU A 434 -7.78 -7.52 -14.67
C LEU A 434 -8.46 -8.34 -13.57
N ASN A 435 -8.63 -7.72 -12.41
CA ASN A 435 -9.50 -8.24 -11.35
C ASN A 435 -10.93 -7.69 -11.52
N MET A 436 -11.88 -8.24 -10.77
CA MET A 436 -13.28 -7.77 -10.81
C MET A 436 -13.42 -6.31 -10.37
N ASP A 437 -12.51 -5.78 -9.56
CA ASP A 437 -12.53 -4.37 -9.14
C ASP A 437 -12.31 -3.43 -10.34
N LEU A 438 -11.32 -3.72 -11.20
CA LEU A 438 -11.08 -2.97 -12.42
C LEU A 438 -12.20 -3.16 -13.44
N PHE A 439 -12.77 -4.36 -13.54
CA PHE A 439 -13.97 -4.57 -14.35
C PHE A 439 -15.14 -3.73 -13.89
N TYR A 440 -15.35 -3.64 -12.59
CA TYR A 440 -16.42 -2.82 -12.03
C TYR A 440 -16.18 -1.33 -12.32
N LEU A 441 -14.94 -0.84 -12.20
CA LEU A 441 -14.61 0.54 -12.56
C LEU A 441 -14.84 0.82 -14.05
N LEU A 442 -14.48 -0.13 -14.92
CA LEU A 442 -14.80 -0.09 -16.36
C LEU A 442 -16.32 -0.03 -16.59
N TYR A 443 -17.09 -0.90 -15.93
CA TYR A 443 -18.55 -0.93 -16.02
C TYR A 443 -19.19 0.41 -15.61
N LYS A 444 -18.77 0.98 -14.48
CA LYS A 444 -19.28 2.27 -13.99
C LYS A 444 -18.98 3.40 -14.98
N MET A 445 -17.91 3.28 -15.77
CA MET A 445 -17.53 4.23 -16.80
C MET A 445 -18.22 4.05 -18.15
N CYS A 446 -18.86 2.91 -18.43
CA CYS A 446 -19.68 2.73 -19.64
C CYS A 446 -20.83 3.75 -19.78
N ARG A 447 -21.05 4.60 -18.76
CA ARG A 447 -21.98 5.73 -18.79
C ARG A 447 -21.38 7.06 -19.28
N GLU A 448 -20.07 7.15 -19.55
CA GLU A 448 -19.38 8.39 -19.97
C GLU A 448 -18.38 8.18 -21.14
N PRO A 449 -18.21 9.14 -22.07
CA PRO A 449 -17.26 9.03 -23.18
C PRO A 449 -15.80 9.20 -22.71
N PHE A 450 -14.89 8.38 -23.27
CA PHE A 450 -13.44 8.46 -23.01
C PHE A 450 -12.64 8.75 -24.29
N TYR A 451 -11.45 9.35 -24.11
CA TYR A 451 -10.59 9.88 -25.15
C TYR A 451 -9.22 9.17 -25.19
N ASP A 452 -8.90 8.53 -26.32
CA ASP A 452 -7.57 7.99 -26.64
C ASP A 452 -6.49 9.10 -26.61
N LEU A 453 -5.29 8.79 -26.12
CA LEU A 453 -4.14 9.70 -26.12
C LEU A 453 -2.91 8.92 -26.58
N SER A 454 -2.70 8.92 -27.90
CA SER A 454 -1.55 8.29 -28.55
C SER A 454 -0.55 9.33 -29.07
N TYR A 455 0.74 8.96 -29.11
CA TYR A 455 1.80 9.79 -29.67
C TYR A 455 1.82 9.64 -31.19
N SER A 456 1.53 10.71 -31.94
CA SER A 456 1.71 10.72 -33.40
C SER A 456 2.86 11.64 -33.79
N SER A 457 3.78 11.13 -34.61
CA SER A 457 4.79 11.96 -35.29
C SER A 457 4.28 12.57 -36.59
N ASN A 458 3.09 12.18 -37.06
CA ASN A 458 2.53 12.58 -38.35
C ASN A 458 1.20 13.30 -38.16
N MET A 459 1.09 14.51 -38.71
CA MET A 459 -0.17 15.21 -38.88
C MET A 459 -1.04 14.42 -39.86
N GLU A 460 -2.05 13.71 -39.35
CA GLU A 460 -3.29 13.52 -40.09
C GLU A 460 -4.32 14.44 -39.45
N LYS A 461 -4.80 15.42 -40.22
CA LYS A 461 -5.84 16.36 -39.79
C LYS A 461 -7.01 15.57 -39.21
N CYS A 462 -7.31 15.80 -37.93
CA CYS A 462 -8.54 15.30 -37.33
C CYS A 462 -9.71 15.94 -38.06
N ALA A 463 -10.55 15.13 -38.72
CA ALA A 463 -11.66 15.63 -39.55
C ALA A 463 -12.72 16.42 -38.77
N SER A 464 -12.68 16.40 -37.44
CA SER A 464 -13.61 17.06 -36.53
C SER A 464 -13.02 18.22 -35.73
N CYS A 465 -11.75 18.57 -35.91
CA CYS A 465 -11.11 19.68 -35.20
C CYS A 465 -10.89 20.87 -36.14
N THR A 466 -11.89 21.74 -36.27
CA THR A 466 -11.72 23.11 -36.77
C THR A 466 -11.30 24.00 -35.60
N ILE A 467 -10.00 24.06 -35.32
CA ILE A 467 -9.43 25.18 -34.57
C ILE A 467 -8.67 26.01 -35.60
N GLU A 468 -9.22 27.16 -35.97
CA GLU A 468 -8.51 28.19 -36.72
C GLU A 468 -7.41 28.76 -35.84
N SER A 469 -6.17 28.34 -36.07
CA SER A 469 -5.00 28.98 -35.48
C SER A 469 -4.61 30.21 -36.31
N ASN A 470 -5.21 31.35 -35.98
CA ASN A 470 -4.56 32.63 -36.23
C ASN A 470 -3.46 32.79 -35.18
N THR A 471 -2.20 32.58 -35.56
CA THR A 471 -1.05 33.41 -35.13
C THR A 471 0.23 32.95 -35.81
N SER A 472 0.74 33.84 -36.65
CA SER A 472 2.08 33.82 -37.21
C SER A 472 3.12 34.12 -36.11
N THR A 473 3.97 33.17 -35.77
CA THR A 473 5.32 33.45 -35.25
C THR A 473 6.28 32.31 -35.60
N ASN A 474 7.34 32.65 -36.33
CA ASN A 474 8.47 31.79 -36.65
C ASN A 474 9.14 31.25 -35.37
N GLY A 475 9.20 29.92 -35.26
CA GLY A 475 9.96 29.22 -34.23
C GLY A 475 9.58 27.74 -34.23
N THR A 476 10.55 26.85 -34.36
CA THR A 476 10.39 25.39 -34.46
C THR A 476 9.84 24.79 -33.16
N ASN A 477 8.54 24.96 -32.89
CA ASN A 477 7.81 24.21 -31.88
C ASN A 477 7.22 22.98 -32.55
N LYS A 478 7.77 21.79 -32.27
CA LYS A 478 7.08 20.53 -32.56
C LYS A 478 5.89 20.43 -31.62
N GLU A 479 4.72 20.89 -32.08
CA GLU A 479 3.47 20.72 -31.35
C GLU A 479 3.15 19.23 -31.19
N ILE A 480 3.03 18.79 -29.93
CA ILE A 480 2.64 17.42 -29.58
C ILE A 480 1.11 17.36 -29.69
N LEU A 481 0.59 16.75 -30.74
CA LEU A 481 -0.84 16.55 -30.93
C LEU A 481 -1.29 15.24 -30.27
N LEU A 482 -2.22 15.35 -29.33
CA LEU A 482 -2.91 14.23 -28.70
C LEU A 482 -4.10 13.82 -29.58
N LYS A 483 -4.09 12.60 -30.14
CA LYS A 483 -5.20 12.11 -30.97
C LYS A 483 -6.33 11.59 -30.08
N VAL A 484 -7.28 12.47 -29.79
CA VAL A 484 -8.49 12.18 -29.02
C VAL A 484 -9.46 11.34 -29.86
N LYS A 485 -9.60 10.05 -29.53
CA LYS A 485 -10.59 9.15 -30.16
C LYS A 485 -11.70 8.84 -29.16
N SER A 486 -12.96 9.11 -29.52
CA SER A 486 -14.13 8.74 -28.72
C SER A 486 -14.33 7.23 -28.74
N ILE A 487 -14.35 6.60 -27.58
CA ILE A 487 -14.44 5.15 -27.43
C ILE A 487 -15.84 4.78 -26.93
N GLN A 488 -16.64 4.10 -27.76
CA GLN A 488 -17.84 3.39 -27.31
C GLN A 488 -17.51 1.91 -27.09
N LEU A 489 -17.90 1.37 -25.94
CA LEU A 489 -17.72 -0.04 -25.60
C LEU A 489 -18.91 -0.84 -26.17
N SER A 490 -18.69 -1.61 -27.25
CA SER A 490 -19.68 -2.57 -27.75
C SER A 490 -19.38 -3.98 -27.23
N CYS A 491 -20.39 -4.66 -26.70
CA CYS A 491 -20.33 -6.05 -26.29
C CYS A 491 -20.50 -6.97 -27.52
N ASN A 492 -19.46 -7.74 -27.84
CA ASN A 492 -19.53 -8.74 -28.91
C ASN A 492 -20.22 -10.01 -28.39
N THR A 493 -21.51 -10.18 -28.68
CA THR A 493 -22.11 -11.51 -28.77
C THR A 493 -21.90 -12.02 -30.19
N THR A 494 -21.25 -13.17 -30.30
CA THR A 494 -20.90 -13.80 -31.58
C THR A 494 -22.14 -14.15 -32.39
N THR A 495 -22.43 -13.39 -33.44
CA THR A 495 -22.88 -13.91 -34.75
C THR A 495 -22.26 -13.05 -35.85
N ALA A 496 -21.85 -13.70 -36.94
CA ALA A 496 -20.94 -13.16 -37.95
C ALA A 496 -21.46 -11.91 -38.67
N GLY A 497 -20.55 -10.96 -38.93
CA GLY A 497 -20.73 -9.91 -39.94
C GLY A 497 -20.47 -8.49 -39.42
N GLU A 498 -19.41 -7.89 -39.94
CA GLU A 498 -19.02 -6.47 -39.87
C GLU A 498 -18.39 -5.93 -38.56
N TYR A 499 -17.16 -5.43 -38.75
CA TYR A 499 -16.19 -5.08 -37.73
C TYR A 499 -16.41 -3.65 -37.20
N SER A 500 -16.38 -3.49 -35.88
CA SER A 500 -15.98 -2.23 -35.22
C SER A 500 -14.94 -2.54 -34.13
N PRO A 501 -13.73 -1.98 -34.17
CA PRO A 501 -12.67 -2.32 -33.23
C PRO A 501 -12.87 -1.61 -31.89
N LEU A 502 -12.91 -2.40 -30.81
CA LEU A 502 -12.56 -1.90 -29.47
C LEU A 502 -11.18 -1.21 -29.56
N PRO A 503 -10.99 -0.02 -29.01
CA PRO A 503 -9.71 0.70 -29.01
C PRO A 503 -8.70 0.11 -28.02
N VAL A 504 -9.15 -0.80 -27.16
CA VAL A 504 -8.32 -1.61 -26.27
C VAL A 504 -8.57 -3.06 -26.62
N CYS A 505 -7.52 -3.82 -26.92
CA CYS A 505 -7.64 -5.25 -27.21
C CYS A 505 -7.84 -6.01 -25.89
N LEU A 506 -9.06 -5.92 -25.32
CA LEU A 506 -9.49 -6.74 -24.19
C LEU A 506 -9.69 -8.16 -24.68
N LYS A 507 -8.69 -9.01 -24.43
CA LYS A 507 -8.82 -10.43 -24.71
C LYS A 507 -9.68 -11.04 -23.60
N HIS A 508 -10.75 -11.72 -24.01
CA HIS A 508 -11.59 -12.57 -23.16
C HIS A 508 -12.28 -11.86 -21.97
N LEU A 509 -13.57 -11.56 -22.08
CA LEU A 509 -14.37 -11.02 -20.96
C LEU A 509 -14.82 -12.15 -20.01
N PRO A 510 -14.89 -11.92 -18.68
CA PRO A 510 -15.49 -12.87 -17.74
C PRO A 510 -16.97 -13.13 -18.09
N GLU A 511 -17.44 -14.38 -17.97
CA GLU A 511 -18.85 -14.72 -18.20
C GLU A 511 -19.79 -13.91 -17.31
N SER A 512 -19.40 -13.66 -16.05
CA SER A 512 -20.14 -12.79 -15.12
C SER A 512 -20.29 -11.36 -15.62
N PHE A 513 -19.30 -10.85 -16.36
CA PHE A 513 -19.37 -9.53 -16.99
C PHE A 513 -20.26 -9.56 -18.23
N VAL A 514 -20.20 -10.62 -19.04
CA VAL A 514 -21.11 -10.83 -20.19
C VAL A 514 -22.56 -10.89 -19.71
N SER A 515 -22.84 -11.62 -18.62
CA SER A 515 -24.17 -11.68 -18.01
C SER A 515 -24.63 -10.34 -17.43
N MET A 516 -23.75 -9.58 -16.77
CA MET A 516 -24.07 -8.22 -16.29
C MET A 516 -24.37 -7.24 -17.43
N VAL A 517 -23.65 -7.34 -18.55
CA VAL A 517 -23.88 -6.51 -19.73
C VAL A 517 -25.14 -6.94 -20.48
N GLN A 518 -25.44 -8.25 -20.58
CA GLN A 518 -26.67 -8.78 -21.18
C GLN A 518 -27.93 -8.42 -20.39
N LEU A 519 -27.85 -8.36 -19.05
CA LEU A 519 -28.95 -7.87 -18.21
C LEU A 519 -29.30 -6.40 -18.52
N TYR A 520 -28.32 -5.61 -18.97
CA TYR A 520 -28.47 -4.19 -19.23
C TYR A 520 -28.90 -3.86 -20.67
N GLN A 521 -28.70 -4.76 -21.63
CA GLN A 521 -29.27 -4.60 -22.98
C GLN A 521 -30.79 -4.83 -23.01
N ASN A 522 -31.36 -5.42 -21.95
CA ASN A 522 -32.79 -5.70 -21.82
C ASN A 522 -33.55 -4.66 -20.96
N VAL A 523 -32.87 -3.62 -20.47
CA VAL A 523 -33.46 -2.44 -19.79
C VAL A 523 -33.24 -1.23 -20.67
#